data_AF-A0A6G6W168-F1
#
_entry.id   AF-A0A6G6W168-F1
#
_cell.length_a   1.000
_cell.length_b   1.000
_cell.length_c   1.000
_cell.angle_alpha   90.00
_cell.angle_beta   90.00
_cell.angle_gamma   90.00
#
_symmetry.space_group_name_H-M   'P 1'
#
loop_
_entity.id
_entity.type
_entity.pdbx_description
1 polymer ?
#
loop_
_entity_poly.entity_id
_entity_poly.type
_entity_poly.pdbx_seq_one_letter_code
_entity_poly.pdbx_strand_id
1 'polypeptide(L)'
;MTHADPFAIRELLGPDAAPGRRALTSEHGIVLPPFTDHHVHLHLIDERELAPHGIAAAVDLGGDPVELARRPKEGFPRVSYAGAFLTAPGGYPVGRSWAPAAIAREVTDASTAPGVPGGAGTWVDEQAGFGASVIKVALNAAAGPVFDADTLGAVVACAHERGLPVVAHVEGQGMTRLALDAGVDALAHTPFTERIGLRLSARAAAGQVWITTLDIHGSDAEAAENAVANLAAFREAGGRVLYGTDLGNGERPVGVQPGELAALDRAGARGADLIAALADPWPHTEATHGVATFVPGDPPTALEDVPSWLGRATVVPEEEIVRDEH
;
A
#
# COMPACT_ATOMS: atom_id res chain seq x y z
N MET A 1 -3.83 -4.96 34.73
CA MET A 1 -3.11 -3.68 34.59
C MET A 1 -1.82 -3.98 33.85
N THR A 2 -1.70 -3.53 32.62
CA THR A 2 -0.40 -3.39 31.96
C THR A 2 0.34 -2.31 32.75
N HIS A 3 1.48 -2.66 33.37
CA HIS A 3 2.28 -1.72 34.17
C HIS A 3 3.20 -0.84 33.31
N ALA A 4 2.97 -0.80 32.00
CA ALA A 4 3.81 -0.12 31.06
C ALA A 4 3.56 1.40 31.12
N ASP A 5 4.65 2.15 31.25
CA ASP A 5 4.65 3.62 31.24
C ASP A 5 4.08 4.15 29.90
N PRO A 6 2.95 4.90 29.91
CA PRO A 6 2.36 5.46 28.70
C PRO A 6 3.32 6.35 27.90
N PHE A 7 4.27 7.02 28.56
CA PHE A 7 5.26 7.85 27.87
C PHE A 7 6.26 7.00 27.09
N ALA A 8 6.76 5.92 27.69
CA ALA A 8 7.64 4.97 27.02
C ALA A 8 6.94 4.27 25.85
N ILE A 9 5.65 3.94 25.99
CA ILE A 9 4.83 3.39 24.91
C ILE A 9 4.78 4.35 23.73
N ARG A 10 4.49 5.64 23.99
CA ARG A 10 4.38 6.64 22.93
C ARG A 10 5.70 6.97 22.25
N GLU A 11 6.80 6.94 22.99
CA GLU A 11 8.14 7.07 22.43
C GLU A 11 8.45 5.90 21.47
N LEU A 12 8.07 4.68 21.85
CA LEU A 12 8.35 3.48 21.07
C LEU A 12 7.42 3.31 19.86
N LEU A 13 6.12 3.56 20.03
CA LEU A 13 5.07 3.18 19.08
C LEU A 13 4.35 4.39 18.45
N GLY A 14 4.68 5.60 18.87
CA GLY A 14 4.09 6.82 18.35
C GLY A 14 3.00 7.41 19.26
N PRO A 15 2.61 8.67 19.00
CA PRO A 15 1.81 9.48 19.93
C PRO A 15 0.40 8.93 20.19
N ASP A 16 -0.16 8.20 19.22
CA ASP A 16 -1.52 7.64 19.29
C ASP A 16 -1.58 6.26 19.96
N ALA A 17 -0.41 5.71 20.35
CA ALA A 17 -0.36 4.48 21.12
C ALA A 17 -0.79 4.71 22.57
N ALA A 18 -1.64 3.81 23.08
CA ALA A 18 -2.11 3.87 24.46
C ALA A 18 -2.30 2.48 25.06
N PRO A 19 -2.01 2.28 26.36
CA PRO A 19 -2.48 1.10 27.06
C PRO A 19 -4.01 1.11 27.14
N GLY A 20 -4.60 -0.07 27.05
CA GLY A 20 -6.04 -0.22 27.20
C GLY A 20 -6.45 -1.65 27.47
N ARG A 21 -7.75 -1.85 27.55
CA ARG A 21 -8.35 -3.17 27.65
C ARG A 21 -9.63 -3.27 26.85
N ARG A 22 -9.96 -4.49 26.46
CA ARG A 22 -11.26 -4.83 25.88
C ARG A 22 -12.32 -4.91 26.97
N ALA A 23 -13.38 -4.13 26.85
CA ALA A 23 -14.43 -4.01 27.86
C ALA A 23 -15.16 -5.34 28.11
N LEU A 24 -15.35 -6.14 27.06
CA LEU A 24 -16.13 -7.38 27.11
C LEU A 24 -15.33 -8.58 27.64
N THR A 25 -14.04 -8.66 27.31
CA THR A 25 -13.18 -9.79 27.69
C THR A 25 -12.24 -9.48 28.85
N SER A 26 -12.09 -8.20 29.22
CA SER A 26 -11.06 -7.70 30.15
C SER A 26 -9.62 -8.00 29.73
N GLU A 27 -9.40 -8.35 28.46
CA GLU A 27 -8.07 -8.55 27.90
C GLU A 27 -7.33 -7.22 27.83
N HIS A 28 -6.14 -7.16 28.41
CA HIS A 28 -5.27 -5.97 28.37
C HIS A 28 -4.34 -6.01 27.17
N GLY A 29 -3.99 -4.83 26.65
CA GLY A 29 -3.10 -4.69 25.51
C GLY A 29 -2.78 -3.24 25.17
N ILE A 30 -2.27 -3.04 23.97
CA ILE A 30 -1.99 -1.73 23.41
C ILE A 30 -2.99 -1.42 22.29
N VAL A 31 -3.54 -0.23 22.34
CA VAL A 31 -4.43 0.36 21.35
C VAL A 31 -3.59 1.23 20.43
N LEU A 32 -3.75 1.03 19.13
CA LEU A 32 -3.06 1.74 18.05
C LEU A 32 -4.10 2.24 17.04
N PRO A 33 -3.73 3.21 16.19
CA PRO A 33 -4.55 3.58 15.04
C PRO A 33 -4.89 2.36 14.16
N PRO A 34 -6.03 2.38 13.46
CA PRO A 34 -6.39 1.32 12.53
C PRO A 34 -5.36 1.21 11.40
N PHE A 35 -4.96 -0.02 11.07
CA PHE A 35 -3.96 -0.24 10.02
C PHE A 35 -4.57 -0.46 8.64
N THR A 36 -3.81 -0.06 7.63
CA THR A 36 -4.11 -0.15 6.21
C THR A 36 -3.04 -0.99 5.52
N ASP A 37 -3.44 -1.95 4.70
CA ASP A 37 -2.55 -2.56 3.70
C ASP A 37 -2.73 -1.86 2.36
N HIS A 38 -1.72 -1.09 1.94
CA HIS A 38 -1.81 -0.23 0.75
C HIS A 38 -1.54 -0.98 -0.57
N HIS A 39 -1.31 -2.29 -0.54
CA HIS A 39 -1.17 -3.09 -1.75
C HIS A 39 -1.68 -4.51 -1.55
N VAL A 40 -2.90 -4.76 -2.02
CA VAL A 40 -3.50 -6.11 -2.05
C VAL A 40 -4.16 -6.40 -3.39
N HIS A 41 -4.52 -7.66 -3.60
CA HIS A 41 -5.32 -8.15 -4.72
C HIS A 41 -6.52 -8.95 -4.20
N LEU A 42 -7.65 -8.27 -4.00
CA LEU A 42 -8.85 -8.79 -3.36
C LEU A 42 -9.57 -9.87 -4.18
N HIS A 43 -9.29 -10.01 -5.47
CA HIS A 43 -9.81 -11.14 -6.26
C HIS A 43 -9.09 -12.46 -5.99
N LEU A 44 -7.96 -12.43 -5.25
CA LEU A 44 -7.14 -13.60 -4.94
C LEU A 44 -7.23 -14.03 -3.47
N ILE A 45 -7.90 -13.25 -2.62
CA ILE A 45 -7.99 -13.51 -1.18
C ILE A 45 -9.43 -13.34 -0.65
N ASP A 46 -9.66 -13.82 0.56
CA ASP A 46 -10.87 -13.52 1.31
C ASP A 46 -10.66 -12.28 2.20
N GLU A 47 -11.23 -11.15 1.80
CA GLU A 47 -11.08 -9.86 2.50
C GLU A 47 -11.62 -9.88 3.94
N ARG A 48 -12.49 -10.83 4.29
CA ARG A 48 -13.04 -10.98 5.65
C ARG A 48 -11.97 -11.40 6.67
N GLU A 49 -10.90 -12.01 6.20
CA GLU A 49 -9.79 -12.45 7.05
C GLU A 49 -8.85 -11.31 7.44
N LEU A 50 -8.95 -10.13 6.81
CA LEU A 50 -8.04 -9.00 7.09
C LEU A 50 -8.18 -8.44 8.51
N ALA A 51 -9.41 -8.14 8.95
CA ALA A 51 -9.66 -7.53 10.25
C ALA A 51 -9.30 -8.43 11.45
N PRO A 52 -9.62 -9.74 11.44
CA PRO A 52 -9.11 -10.68 12.45
C PRO A 52 -7.57 -10.71 12.56
N HIS A 53 -6.86 -10.28 11.50
CA HIS A 53 -5.40 -10.24 11.45
C HIS A 53 -4.84 -8.81 11.39
N GLY A 54 -5.59 -7.84 11.93
CA GLY A 54 -5.08 -6.51 12.25
C GLY A 54 -5.16 -5.46 11.14
N ILE A 55 -5.78 -5.77 9.99
CA ILE A 55 -5.93 -4.83 8.87
C ILE A 55 -7.38 -4.32 8.81
N ALA A 56 -7.56 -3.03 9.07
CA ALA A 56 -8.87 -2.36 9.09
C ALA A 56 -9.27 -1.78 7.72
N ALA A 57 -8.28 -1.46 6.89
CA ALA A 57 -8.48 -0.93 5.55
C ALA A 57 -7.50 -1.56 4.55
N ALA A 58 -7.85 -1.56 3.27
CA ALA A 58 -6.99 -2.06 2.22
C ALA A 58 -7.13 -1.23 0.93
N VAL A 59 -6.04 -1.13 0.18
CA VAL A 59 -6.01 -0.57 -1.17
C VAL A 59 -5.75 -1.70 -2.17
N ASP A 60 -6.78 -2.06 -2.93
CA ASP A 60 -6.66 -3.01 -4.04
C ASP A 60 -6.00 -2.32 -5.24
N LEU A 61 -4.86 -2.84 -5.69
CA LEU A 61 -4.09 -2.27 -6.81
C LEU A 61 -4.23 -3.07 -8.10
N GLY A 62 -5.30 -3.85 -8.25
CA GLY A 62 -5.58 -4.56 -9.49
C GLY A 62 -6.67 -5.61 -9.34
N GLY A 63 -7.84 -5.33 -9.92
CA GLY A 63 -8.99 -6.22 -9.92
C GLY A 63 -9.99 -5.88 -11.03
N ASP A 64 -11.10 -6.62 -11.09
CA ASP A 64 -12.20 -6.33 -12.03
C ASP A 64 -12.95 -5.08 -11.53
N PRO A 65 -13.01 -3.98 -12.31
CA PRO A 65 -13.69 -2.75 -11.90
C PRO A 65 -15.15 -2.96 -11.51
N VAL A 66 -15.86 -3.86 -12.19
CA VAL A 66 -17.29 -4.11 -11.95
C VAL A 66 -17.48 -4.85 -10.63
N GLU A 67 -16.66 -5.87 -10.36
CA GLU A 67 -16.77 -6.64 -9.11
C GLU A 67 -16.28 -5.82 -7.90
N LEU A 68 -15.30 -4.93 -8.08
CA LEU A 68 -14.89 -3.97 -7.07
C LEU A 68 -16.02 -2.96 -6.77
N ALA A 69 -16.66 -2.40 -7.79
CA ALA A 69 -17.75 -1.44 -7.65
C ALA A 69 -19.02 -2.02 -6.98
N ARG A 70 -19.19 -3.35 -6.99
CA ARG A 70 -20.30 -4.03 -6.30
C ARG A 70 -20.12 -4.11 -4.79
N ARG A 71 -18.91 -3.86 -4.28
CA ARG A 71 -18.66 -3.88 -2.84
C ARG A 71 -19.44 -2.75 -2.15
N PRO A 72 -19.97 -3.00 -0.95
CA PRO A 72 -20.62 -1.95 -0.17
C PRO A 72 -19.62 -0.82 0.11
N LYS A 73 -19.95 0.43 -0.24
CA LYS A 73 -19.07 1.60 -0.03
C LYS A 73 -18.70 1.82 1.44
N GLU A 74 -19.63 1.51 2.34
CA GLU A 74 -19.44 1.58 3.80
C GLU A 74 -19.14 0.20 4.42
N GLY A 75 -18.75 -0.77 3.57
CA GLY A 75 -18.36 -2.11 3.98
C GLY A 75 -17.10 -2.12 4.85
N PHE A 76 -16.87 -3.26 5.51
CA PHE A 76 -15.72 -3.47 6.38
C PHE A 76 -15.03 -4.80 6.05
N PRO A 77 -13.69 -4.86 5.87
CA PRO A 77 -12.71 -3.76 5.99
C PRO A 77 -12.98 -2.61 5.01
N ARG A 78 -12.46 -1.42 5.30
CA ARG A 78 -12.62 -0.27 4.38
C ARG A 78 -11.77 -0.52 3.13
N VAL A 79 -12.39 -0.56 1.96
CA VAL A 79 -11.71 -0.86 0.70
C VAL A 79 -11.65 0.39 -0.17
N SER A 80 -10.44 0.75 -0.57
CA SER A 80 -10.16 1.61 -1.73
C SER A 80 -9.62 0.74 -2.85
N TYR A 81 -9.79 1.15 -4.10
CA TYR A 81 -9.32 0.32 -5.22
C TYR A 81 -8.91 1.13 -6.44
N ALA A 82 -8.04 0.55 -7.26
CA ALA A 82 -7.62 1.08 -8.54
C ALA A 82 -8.56 0.71 -9.70
N GLY A 83 -9.22 -0.45 -9.59
CA GLY A 83 -9.86 -1.10 -10.73
C GLY A 83 -8.83 -1.89 -11.54
N ALA A 84 -8.96 -1.86 -12.87
CA ALA A 84 -8.07 -2.58 -13.77
C ALA A 84 -6.71 -1.87 -13.89
N PHE A 85 -5.65 -2.66 -14.12
CA PHE A 85 -4.36 -2.15 -14.56
C PHE A 85 -4.51 -1.46 -15.92
N LEU A 86 -3.98 -0.25 -16.05
CA LEU A 86 -3.76 0.38 -17.36
C LEU A 86 -2.34 0.04 -17.81
N THR A 87 -2.21 -0.57 -18.99
CA THR A 87 -0.92 -1.06 -19.49
C THR A 87 -0.77 -0.89 -20.99
N ALA A 88 0.46 -0.99 -21.48
CA ALA A 88 0.73 -0.96 -22.92
C ALA A 88 0.22 -2.24 -23.60
N PRO A 89 0.02 -2.26 -24.93
CA PRO A 89 -0.39 -3.47 -25.63
C PRO A 89 0.62 -4.62 -25.42
N GLY A 90 0.15 -5.76 -24.94
CA GLY A 90 0.94 -6.92 -24.53
C GLY A 90 1.72 -6.74 -23.22
N GLY A 91 1.50 -5.63 -22.50
CA GLY A 91 2.18 -5.30 -21.25
C GLY A 91 1.66 -6.10 -20.05
N TYR A 92 2.40 -6.05 -18.96
CA TYR A 92 1.98 -6.69 -17.70
C TYR A 92 0.68 -6.08 -17.15
N PRO A 93 -0.26 -6.85 -16.57
CA PRO A 93 -0.23 -8.30 -16.35
C PRO A 93 -0.98 -9.12 -17.42
N VAL A 94 -1.15 -8.60 -18.64
CA VAL A 94 -1.90 -9.29 -19.71
C VAL A 94 -1.37 -10.72 -19.92
N GLY A 95 -2.28 -11.69 -19.94
CA GLY A 95 -1.96 -13.11 -20.20
C GLY A 95 -1.35 -13.87 -19.01
N ARG A 96 -1.20 -13.27 -17.83
CA ARG A 96 -0.75 -13.98 -16.63
C ARG A 96 -1.89 -14.87 -16.09
N SER A 97 -1.55 -16.05 -15.58
CA SER A 97 -2.52 -17.05 -15.14
C SER A 97 -3.41 -16.59 -13.99
N TRP A 98 -2.93 -15.67 -13.16
CA TRP A 98 -3.66 -15.07 -12.04
C TRP A 98 -4.44 -13.81 -12.43
N ALA A 99 -4.27 -13.31 -13.66
CA ALA A 99 -4.82 -12.04 -14.14
C ALA A 99 -5.91 -12.29 -15.21
N PRO A 100 -7.20 -12.36 -14.82
CA PRO A 100 -8.29 -12.41 -15.77
C PRO A 100 -8.28 -11.20 -16.72
N ALA A 101 -8.82 -11.35 -17.93
CA ALA A 101 -8.86 -10.27 -18.91
C ALA A 101 -9.53 -8.98 -18.39
N ALA A 102 -10.51 -9.12 -17.49
CA ALA A 102 -11.23 -7.98 -16.91
C ALA A 102 -10.34 -7.05 -16.07
N ILE A 103 -9.19 -7.51 -15.56
CA ILE A 103 -8.34 -6.74 -14.66
C ILE A 103 -7.26 -5.92 -15.38
N ALA A 104 -7.21 -5.94 -16.72
CA ALA A 104 -6.26 -5.16 -17.50
C ALA A 104 -6.97 -4.42 -18.65
N ARG A 105 -6.50 -3.20 -18.94
CA ARG A 105 -6.88 -2.41 -20.11
C ARG A 105 -5.61 -2.00 -20.86
N GLU A 106 -5.54 -2.40 -22.12
CA GLU A 106 -4.44 -2.02 -23.00
C GLU A 106 -4.74 -0.64 -23.60
N VAL A 107 -3.90 0.35 -23.28
CA VAL A 107 -3.98 1.70 -23.86
C VAL A 107 -3.21 1.69 -25.18
N THR A 108 -3.92 1.80 -26.30
CA THR A 108 -3.34 1.80 -27.65
C THR A 108 -3.25 3.19 -28.26
N ASP A 109 -3.89 4.18 -27.63
CA ASP A 109 -3.97 5.55 -28.11
C ASP A 109 -3.82 6.53 -26.93
N ALA A 110 -2.92 7.51 -27.05
CA ALA A 110 -2.67 8.52 -26.02
C ALA A 110 -3.77 9.59 -25.93
N SER A 111 -4.84 9.48 -26.72
CA SER A 111 -5.97 10.41 -26.68
C SER A 111 -6.56 10.52 -25.26
N THR A 112 -6.68 11.76 -24.80
CA THR A 112 -7.34 12.12 -23.53
C THR A 112 -8.85 12.29 -23.70
N ALA A 113 -9.37 12.23 -24.93
CA ALA A 113 -10.80 12.38 -25.17
C ALA A 113 -11.59 11.12 -24.74
N PRO A 114 -12.77 11.29 -24.12
CA PRO A 114 -13.60 10.16 -23.73
C PRO A 114 -14.17 9.43 -24.95
N GLY A 115 -14.36 8.12 -24.83
CA GLY A 115 -15.03 7.28 -25.83
C GLY A 115 -14.16 6.89 -27.03
N VAL A 116 -12.88 7.24 -27.03
CA VAL A 116 -11.91 6.75 -28.02
C VAL A 116 -11.54 5.30 -27.69
N PRO A 117 -11.74 4.33 -28.61
CA PRO A 117 -11.32 2.95 -28.39
C PRO A 117 -9.82 2.86 -28.11
N GLY A 118 -9.45 2.27 -26.97
CA GLY A 118 -8.05 2.16 -26.54
C GLY A 118 -7.41 3.48 -26.07
N GLY A 119 -8.19 4.57 -25.96
CA GLY A 119 -7.74 5.88 -25.52
C GLY A 119 -7.42 5.94 -24.02
N ALA A 120 -6.36 6.67 -23.66
CA ALA A 120 -5.97 6.93 -22.28
C ALA A 120 -7.13 7.51 -21.45
N GLY A 121 -7.80 8.53 -21.97
CA GLY A 121 -8.95 9.18 -21.30
C GLY A 121 -10.11 8.21 -21.08
N THR A 122 -10.44 7.38 -22.08
CA THR A 122 -11.50 6.37 -21.97
C THR A 122 -11.26 5.38 -20.84
N TRP A 123 -10.03 4.87 -20.72
CA TRP A 123 -9.73 3.85 -19.71
C TRP A 123 -9.61 4.41 -18.30
N VAL A 124 -9.10 5.65 -18.15
CA VAL A 124 -9.15 6.37 -16.87
C VAL A 124 -10.60 6.65 -16.46
N ASP A 125 -11.43 7.09 -17.41
CA ASP A 125 -12.85 7.37 -17.17
C ASP A 125 -13.64 6.13 -16.78
N GLU A 126 -13.31 4.96 -17.34
CA GLU A 126 -13.89 3.69 -16.91
C GLU A 126 -13.61 3.43 -15.42
N GLN A 127 -12.34 3.52 -15.00
CA GLN A 127 -11.97 3.25 -13.60
C GLN A 127 -12.65 4.25 -12.66
N ALA A 128 -12.57 5.53 -12.99
CA ALA A 128 -13.22 6.60 -12.22
C ALA A 128 -14.75 6.43 -12.16
N GLY A 129 -15.38 6.04 -13.28
CA GLY A 129 -16.82 5.77 -13.37
C GLY A 129 -17.28 4.59 -12.51
N PHE A 130 -16.40 3.61 -12.32
CA PHE A 130 -16.61 2.49 -11.37
C PHE A 130 -16.21 2.83 -9.93
N GLY A 131 -15.80 4.06 -9.63
CA GLY A 131 -15.53 4.52 -8.27
C GLY A 131 -14.12 4.23 -7.77
N ALA A 132 -13.14 4.04 -8.65
CA ALA A 132 -11.75 3.90 -8.27
C ALA A 132 -11.28 5.09 -7.44
N SER A 133 -10.46 4.81 -6.41
CA SER A 133 -9.84 5.82 -5.54
C SER A 133 -8.45 6.23 -6.03
N VAL A 134 -7.82 5.40 -6.86
CA VAL A 134 -6.53 5.63 -7.52
C VAL A 134 -6.60 5.10 -8.96
N ILE A 135 -5.62 5.43 -9.81
CA ILE A 135 -5.42 4.77 -11.11
C ILE A 135 -4.15 3.93 -11.03
N LYS A 136 -4.20 2.64 -11.40
CA LYS A 136 -3.01 1.78 -11.46
C LYS A 136 -2.48 1.70 -12.89
N VAL A 137 -1.19 1.98 -13.07
CA VAL A 137 -0.46 1.72 -14.32
C VAL A 137 0.60 0.64 -14.12
N ALA A 138 0.94 -0.07 -15.20
CA ALA A 138 2.02 -1.07 -15.20
C ALA A 138 3.20 -0.66 -16.08
N LEU A 139 4.36 -0.45 -15.45
CA LEU A 139 5.65 -0.18 -16.06
C LEU A 139 6.62 -1.33 -15.72
N ASN A 140 6.33 -2.51 -16.27
CA ASN A 140 7.14 -3.71 -16.09
C ASN A 140 7.90 -4.07 -17.39
N ALA A 141 9.08 -3.49 -17.57
CA ALA A 141 9.93 -3.73 -18.74
C ALA A 141 10.61 -5.12 -18.73
N ALA A 142 10.62 -5.81 -17.57
CA ALA A 142 11.12 -7.19 -17.48
C ALA A 142 10.09 -8.21 -17.98
N ALA A 143 8.80 -7.86 -17.98
CA ALA A 143 7.69 -8.78 -18.21
C ALA A 143 6.85 -8.46 -19.47
N GLY A 144 7.15 -7.39 -20.20
CA GLY A 144 6.48 -7.01 -21.43
C GLY A 144 6.75 -5.56 -21.86
N PRO A 145 6.08 -5.08 -22.92
CA PRO A 145 6.06 -3.67 -23.29
C PRO A 145 5.52 -2.78 -22.16
N VAL A 146 5.96 -1.52 -22.16
CA VAL A 146 5.52 -0.47 -21.23
C VAL A 146 5.13 0.77 -22.04
N PHE A 147 4.44 1.73 -21.41
CA PHE A 147 4.11 2.99 -22.04
C PHE A 147 5.36 3.77 -22.48
N ASP A 148 5.23 4.51 -23.57
CA ASP A 148 6.11 5.65 -23.83
C ASP A 148 5.73 6.84 -22.92
N ALA A 149 6.59 7.87 -22.94
CA ALA A 149 6.42 9.05 -22.10
C ALA A 149 5.12 9.81 -22.40
N ASP A 150 4.72 9.88 -23.67
CA ASP A 150 3.53 10.61 -24.10
C ASP A 150 2.25 9.91 -23.64
N THR A 151 2.17 8.58 -23.79
CA THR A 151 1.02 7.79 -23.35
C THR A 151 0.90 7.78 -21.84
N LEU A 152 2.01 7.59 -21.11
CA LEU A 152 1.99 7.66 -19.64
C LEU A 152 1.57 9.06 -19.17
N GLY A 153 2.12 10.11 -19.78
CA GLY A 153 1.74 11.50 -19.48
C GLY A 153 0.26 11.78 -19.72
N ALA A 154 -0.33 11.22 -20.79
CA ALA A 154 -1.76 11.34 -21.06
C ALA A 154 -2.63 10.65 -19.99
N VAL A 155 -2.26 9.45 -19.56
CA VAL A 155 -2.96 8.73 -18.48
C VAL A 155 -2.87 9.52 -17.16
N VAL A 156 -1.68 10.02 -16.80
CA VAL A 156 -1.49 10.82 -15.59
C VAL A 156 -2.30 12.11 -15.63
N ALA A 157 -2.28 12.83 -16.76
CA ALA A 157 -3.06 14.05 -16.92
C ALA A 157 -4.57 13.79 -16.74
N CYS A 158 -5.11 12.73 -17.37
CA CYS A 158 -6.52 12.36 -17.22
C CYS A 158 -6.87 12.00 -15.77
N ALA A 159 -5.98 11.27 -15.07
CA ALA A 159 -6.19 10.88 -13.67
C ALA A 159 -6.22 12.12 -12.75
N HIS A 160 -5.26 13.03 -12.94
CA HIS A 160 -5.19 14.28 -12.15
C HIS A 160 -6.37 15.22 -12.43
N GLU A 161 -6.88 15.30 -13.67
CA GLU A 161 -8.12 16.02 -13.99
C GLU A 161 -9.34 15.45 -13.24
N ARG A 162 -9.33 14.14 -12.94
CA ARG A 162 -10.35 13.45 -12.13
C ARG A 162 -10.09 13.57 -10.61
N GLY A 163 -8.98 14.19 -10.21
CA GLY A 163 -8.55 14.25 -8.80
C GLY A 163 -8.09 12.91 -8.23
N LEU A 164 -7.69 11.97 -9.09
CA LEU A 164 -7.24 10.63 -8.70
C LEU A 164 -5.70 10.53 -8.77
N PRO A 165 -5.04 10.06 -7.71
CA PRO A 165 -3.61 9.77 -7.75
C PRO A 165 -3.32 8.54 -8.62
N VAL A 166 -2.14 8.52 -9.25
CA VAL A 166 -1.65 7.39 -10.06
C VAL A 166 -0.63 6.57 -9.27
N VAL A 167 -0.83 5.25 -9.27
CA VAL A 167 0.12 4.27 -8.74
C VAL A 167 0.78 3.52 -9.88
N ALA A 168 2.10 3.44 -9.92
CA ALA A 168 2.82 2.66 -10.93
C ALA A 168 3.43 1.39 -10.34
N HIS A 169 3.18 0.25 -10.99
CA HIS A 169 4.10 -0.88 -10.94
C HIS A 169 5.39 -0.55 -11.67
N VAL A 170 6.52 -0.52 -10.97
CA VAL A 170 7.82 -0.21 -11.57
C VAL A 170 8.76 -1.40 -11.46
N GLU A 171 9.11 -1.98 -12.59
CA GLU A 171 10.06 -3.09 -12.68
C GLU A 171 10.85 -3.01 -13.98
N GLY A 172 12.18 -3.08 -13.86
CA GLY A 172 13.12 -2.92 -14.95
C GLY A 172 13.78 -1.54 -14.96
N GLN A 173 14.94 -1.50 -15.59
CA GLN A 173 15.80 -0.32 -15.62
C GLN A 173 15.08 0.91 -16.19
N GLY A 174 15.17 2.04 -15.48
CA GLY A 174 14.64 3.33 -15.93
C GLY A 174 13.15 3.52 -15.69
N MET A 175 12.41 2.51 -15.23
CA MET A 175 10.96 2.63 -14.99
C MET A 175 10.64 3.58 -13.83
N THR A 176 11.49 3.60 -12.79
CA THR A 176 11.38 4.57 -11.69
C THR A 176 11.49 6.00 -12.20
N ARG A 177 12.44 6.26 -13.10
CA ARG A 177 12.63 7.58 -13.69
C ARG A 177 11.48 7.96 -14.61
N LEU A 178 10.99 7.03 -15.44
CA LEU A 178 9.84 7.26 -16.32
C LEU A 178 8.59 7.64 -15.51
N ALA A 179 8.29 6.88 -14.44
CA ALA A 179 7.17 7.17 -13.55
C ALA A 179 7.30 8.57 -12.92
N LEU A 180 8.48 8.89 -12.38
CA LEU A 180 8.73 10.19 -11.75
C LEU A 180 8.66 11.35 -12.74
N ASP A 181 9.27 11.21 -13.92
CA ASP A 181 9.30 12.25 -14.95
C ASP A 181 7.88 12.52 -15.51
N ALA A 182 6.98 11.51 -15.49
CA ALA A 182 5.59 11.65 -15.89
C ALA A 182 4.64 12.17 -14.80
N GLY A 183 5.11 12.31 -13.54
CA GLY A 183 4.28 12.81 -12.44
C GLY A 183 3.41 11.77 -11.76
N VAL A 184 3.78 10.48 -11.80
CA VAL A 184 3.12 9.42 -11.02
C VAL A 184 3.24 9.72 -9.52
N ASP A 185 2.14 9.63 -8.78
CA ASP A 185 2.06 9.99 -7.36
C ASP A 185 2.58 8.92 -6.41
N ALA A 186 2.43 7.65 -6.74
CA ALA A 186 2.91 6.55 -5.91
C ALA A 186 3.55 5.41 -6.70
N LEU A 187 4.56 4.77 -6.09
CA LEU A 187 5.19 3.57 -6.63
C LEU A 187 4.77 2.34 -5.83
N ALA A 188 4.47 1.27 -6.55
CA ALA A 188 4.18 -0.04 -5.97
C ALA A 188 4.72 -1.08 -6.94
N HIS A 189 5.95 -1.57 -6.80
CA HIS A 189 6.70 -1.74 -5.55
C HIS A 189 7.73 -0.62 -5.26
N THR A 190 8.39 -0.70 -4.09
CA THR A 190 9.68 -0.04 -3.88
C THR A 190 10.65 -0.46 -5.00
N PRO A 191 11.34 0.47 -5.71
CA PRO A 191 12.26 0.09 -6.78
C PRO A 191 13.32 -0.94 -6.32
N PHE A 192 13.36 -2.10 -6.99
CA PHE A 192 14.20 -3.24 -6.60
C PHE A 192 15.12 -3.76 -7.73
N THR A 193 14.82 -3.42 -8.98
CA THR A 193 15.56 -3.89 -10.17
C THR A 193 16.79 -3.04 -10.52
N GLU A 194 16.93 -1.88 -9.89
CA GLU A 194 18.08 -0.98 -10.07
C GLU A 194 18.38 -0.21 -8.78
N ARG A 195 19.63 0.23 -8.60
CA ARG A 195 19.98 1.16 -7.51
C ARG A 195 19.62 2.59 -7.90
N ILE A 196 18.80 3.23 -7.08
CA ILE A 196 18.37 4.61 -7.30
C ILE A 196 19.40 5.57 -6.70
N GLY A 197 19.98 6.43 -7.54
CA GLY A 197 20.94 7.42 -7.09
C GLY A 197 20.30 8.53 -6.25
N LEU A 198 21.05 9.10 -5.30
CA LEU A 198 20.57 10.08 -4.31
C LEU A 198 19.78 11.26 -4.91
N ARG A 199 20.18 11.76 -6.08
CA ARG A 199 19.44 12.85 -6.76
C ARG A 199 18.05 12.43 -7.21
N LEU A 200 17.90 11.20 -7.69
CA LEU A 200 16.61 10.67 -8.10
C LEU A 200 15.76 10.35 -6.86
N SER A 201 16.36 9.79 -5.80
CA SER A 201 15.68 9.55 -4.51
C SER A 201 15.13 10.85 -3.91
N ALA A 202 15.92 11.93 -3.91
CA ALA A 202 15.47 13.23 -3.39
C ALA A 202 14.35 13.85 -4.22
N ARG A 203 14.38 13.69 -5.56
CA ARG A 203 13.27 14.12 -6.41
C ARG A 203 12.00 13.30 -6.14
N ALA A 204 12.14 11.98 -6.00
CA ALA A 204 11.02 11.11 -5.65
C ALA A 204 10.44 11.48 -4.28
N ALA A 205 11.27 11.69 -3.25
CA ALA A 205 10.83 12.07 -1.91
C ALA A 205 10.00 13.37 -1.89
N ALA A 206 10.27 14.30 -2.81
CA ALA A 206 9.56 15.57 -2.88
C ALA A 206 8.18 15.49 -3.58
N GLY A 207 7.87 14.41 -4.30
CA GLY A 207 6.69 14.35 -5.16
C GLY A 207 6.02 12.99 -5.27
N GLN A 208 6.53 11.96 -4.58
CA GLN A 208 5.98 10.62 -4.61
C GLN A 208 5.86 10.03 -3.21
N VAL A 209 4.98 9.04 -3.12
CA VAL A 209 4.84 8.14 -1.98
C VAL A 209 5.23 6.73 -2.42
N TRP A 210 5.99 5.99 -1.62
CA TRP A 210 6.37 4.63 -1.97
C TRP A 210 5.61 3.61 -1.11
N ILE A 211 4.85 2.73 -1.78
CA ILE A 211 4.20 1.57 -1.18
C ILE A 211 5.21 0.43 -1.17
N THR A 212 5.41 -0.18 -0.01
CA THR A 212 6.63 -0.94 0.27
C THR A 212 6.76 -2.23 -0.53
N THR A 213 6.23 -3.34 -0.03
CA THR A 213 6.35 -4.70 -0.56
C THR A 213 7.81 -5.20 -0.68
N LEU A 214 8.58 -5.09 0.40
CA LEU A 214 9.98 -5.50 0.44
C LEU A 214 10.15 -7.03 0.57
N ASP A 215 9.28 -7.67 1.35
CA ASP A 215 9.39 -9.10 1.71
C ASP A 215 9.11 -10.02 0.52
N ILE A 216 8.49 -9.51 -0.54
CA ILE A 216 8.16 -10.25 -1.77
C ILE A 216 9.43 -10.71 -2.50
N HIS A 217 10.55 -10.04 -2.25
CA HIS A 217 11.83 -10.28 -2.90
C HIS A 217 12.72 -11.29 -2.15
N GLY A 218 12.22 -11.98 -1.12
CA GLY A 218 13.03 -12.87 -0.28
C GLY A 218 13.76 -14.01 -1.04
N SER A 219 13.29 -14.39 -2.23
CA SER A 219 13.95 -15.38 -3.10
C SER A 219 15.06 -14.81 -3.99
N ASP A 220 15.20 -13.48 -4.09
CA ASP A 220 16.20 -12.78 -4.89
C ASP A 220 16.97 -11.79 -3.99
N ALA A 221 18.17 -12.19 -3.58
CA ALA A 221 18.99 -11.42 -2.65
C ALA A 221 19.40 -10.04 -3.19
N GLU A 222 19.64 -9.92 -4.49
CA GLU A 222 20.03 -8.64 -5.10
C GLU A 222 18.84 -7.68 -5.15
N ALA A 223 17.66 -8.18 -5.56
CA ALA A 223 16.42 -7.42 -5.53
C ALA A 223 16.08 -6.95 -4.11
N ALA A 224 16.20 -7.84 -3.11
CA ALA A 224 15.95 -7.52 -1.71
C ALA A 224 16.91 -6.44 -1.17
N GLU A 225 18.22 -6.56 -1.48
CA GLU A 225 19.22 -5.56 -1.08
C GLU A 225 18.96 -4.20 -1.74
N ASN A 226 18.66 -4.20 -3.04
CA ASN A 226 18.31 -3.00 -3.78
C ASN A 226 17.08 -2.31 -3.18
N ALA A 227 16.00 -3.06 -2.95
CA ALA A 227 14.74 -2.53 -2.42
C ALA A 227 14.95 -1.86 -1.06
N VAL A 228 15.58 -2.57 -0.10
CA VAL A 228 15.83 -2.05 1.26
C VAL A 228 16.67 -0.78 1.20
N ALA A 229 17.76 -0.79 0.44
CA ALA A 229 18.66 0.34 0.43
C ALA A 229 18.15 1.52 -0.42
N ASN A 230 17.28 1.29 -1.42
CA ASN A 230 16.58 2.37 -2.13
C ASN A 230 15.53 3.02 -1.23
N LEU A 231 14.75 2.22 -0.48
CA LEU A 231 13.78 2.74 0.49
C LEU A 231 14.47 3.57 1.58
N ALA A 232 15.61 3.09 2.12
CA ALA A 232 16.40 3.83 3.10
C ALA A 232 16.82 5.21 2.56
N ALA A 233 17.33 5.28 1.33
CA ALA A 233 17.73 6.55 0.71
C ALA A 233 16.54 7.49 0.43
N PHE A 234 15.39 6.94 0.03
CA PHE A 234 14.16 7.71 -0.17
C PHE A 234 13.64 8.29 1.16
N ARG A 235 13.67 7.50 2.24
CA ARG A 235 13.29 7.95 3.59
C ARG A 235 14.24 9.00 4.15
N GLU A 236 15.56 8.80 4.00
CA GLU A 236 16.57 9.79 4.42
C GLU A 236 16.36 11.13 3.70
N ALA A 237 15.85 11.11 2.47
CA ALA A 237 15.47 12.31 1.72
C ALA A 237 14.10 12.90 2.12
N GLY A 238 13.42 12.34 3.12
CA GLY A 238 12.12 12.81 3.61
C GLY A 238 10.90 12.21 2.90
N GLY A 239 11.09 11.12 2.14
CA GLY A 239 10.01 10.48 1.39
C GLY A 239 8.97 9.81 2.28
N ARG A 240 7.69 9.91 1.89
CA ARG A 240 6.56 9.27 2.58
C ARG A 240 6.44 7.81 2.17
N VAL A 241 6.32 6.91 3.16
CA VAL A 241 6.31 5.46 2.97
C VAL A 241 5.00 4.88 3.46
N LEU A 242 4.42 3.97 2.67
CA LEU A 242 3.18 3.27 2.97
C LEU A 242 3.45 1.77 3.09
N TYR A 243 2.93 1.16 4.14
CA TYR A 243 2.97 -0.29 4.29
C TYR A 243 2.12 -0.96 3.21
N GLY A 244 2.70 -1.87 2.44
CA GLY A 244 1.96 -2.71 1.50
C GLY A 244 2.59 -4.09 1.39
N THR A 245 1.78 -5.10 1.11
CA THR A 245 2.26 -6.49 1.09
C THR A 245 2.18 -7.18 -0.26
N ASP A 246 1.45 -6.66 -1.25
CA ASP A 246 1.11 -7.41 -2.46
C ASP A 246 0.33 -8.72 -2.16
N LEU A 247 -0.48 -8.70 -1.09
CA LEU A 247 -1.23 -9.88 -0.63
C LEU A 247 -2.19 -10.39 -1.71
N GLY A 248 -2.20 -11.71 -1.89
CA GLY A 248 -2.91 -12.40 -2.95
C GLY A 248 -2.00 -12.86 -4.07
N ASN A 249 -0.83 -12.24 -4.23
CA ASN A 249 0.20 -12.69 -5.15
C ASN A 249 1.22 -13.59 -4.41
N GLY A 250 1.24 -14.88 -4.75
CA GLY A 250 2.04 -15.88 -4.06
C GLY A 250 1.48 -16.33 -2.70
N GLU A 251 2.17 -17.27 -2.05
CA GLU A 251 1.78 -17.79 -0.74
C GLU A 251 2.24 -16.85 0.37
N ARG A 252 1.29 -16.12 0.98
CA ARG A 252 1.58 -15.15 2.05
C ARG A 252 0.54 -15.23 3.16
N PRO A 253 0.95 -14.95 4.42
CA PRO A 253 0.00 -14.86 5.51
C PRO A 253 -0.93 -13.66 5.32
N VAL A 254 -2.21 -13.84 5.67
CA VAL A 254 -3.18 -12.75 5.67
C VAL A 254 -2.97 -11.84 6.87
N GLY A 255 -3.15 -10.53 6.66
CA GLY A 255 -3.07 -9.50 7.70
C GLY A 255 -1.70 -8.86 7.83
N VAL A 256 -1.39 -8.34 9.03
CA VAL A 256 -0.11 -7.70 9.32
C VAL A 256 1.03 -8.72 9.19
N GLN A 257 1.95 -8.49 8.25
CA GLN A 257 3.07 -9.39 7.96
C GLN A 257 4.36 -8.96 8.67
N PRO A 258 4.86 -9.74 9.65
CA PRO A 258 6.11 -9.42 10.34
C PRO A 258 7.35 -9.39 9.44
N GLY A 259 7.38 -10.17 8.36
CA GLY A 259 8.48 -10.18 7.40
C GLY A 259 8.66 -8.83 6.71
N GLU A 260 7.56 -8.26 6.23
CA GLU A 260 7.51 -6.91 5.65
C GLU A 260 7.92 -5.83 6.66
N LEU A 261 7.41 -5.90 7.90
CA LEU A 261 7.77 -4.96 8.95
C LEU A 261 9.26 -5.06 9.35
N ALA A 262 9.82 -6.27 9.38
CA ALA A 262 11.23 -6.47 9.62
C ALA A 262 12.09 -5.97 8.45
N ALA A 263 11.60 -6.02 7.22
CA ALA A 263 12.28 -5.44 6.06
C ALA A 263 12.26 -3.90 6.10
N LEU A 264 11.13 -3.32 6.51
CA LEU A 264 11.02 -1.90 6.80
C LEU A 264 11.98 -1.44 7.91
N ASP A 265 12.10 -2.21 8.99
CA ASP A 265 13.06 -1.95 10.07
C ASP A 265 14.51 -1.94 9.55
N ARG A 266 14.88 -2.89 8.68
CA ARG A 266 16.19 -2.90 8.00
C ARG A 266 16.41 -1.69 7.09
N ALA A 267 15.34 -1.12 6.52
CA ALA A 267 15.38 0.14 5.77
C ALA A 267 15.33 1.39 6.68
N GLY A 268 15.40 1.19 8.00
CA GLY A 268 15.46 2.22 9.02
C GLY A 268 14.11 2.75 9.50
N ALA A 269 12.98 2.18 9.08
CA ALA A 269 11.65 2.55 9.57
C ALA A 269 11.35 1.71 10.80
N ARG A 270 11.51 2.29 12.00
CA ARG A 270 11.44 1.53 13.27
C ARG A 270 10.40 2.12 14.21
N GLY A 271 9.81 1.27 15.06
CA GLY A 271 8.90 1.71 16.13
C GLY A 271 7.74 2.55 15.59
N ALA A 272 7.65 3.80 16.04
CA ALA A 272 6.64 4.77 15.61
C ALA A 272 6.55 4.96 14.08
N ASP A 273 7.66 4.83 13.34
CA ASP A 273 7.65 4.94 11.88
C ASP A 273 6.88 3.77 11.22
N LEU A 274 6.97 2.56 11.81
CA LEU A 274 6.20 1.41 11.33
C LEU A 274 4.70 1.63 11.54
N ILE A 275 4.34 2.15 12.72
CA ILE A 275 2.95 2.49 13.04
C ILE A 275 2.43 3.56 12.10
N ALA A 276 3.23 4.61 11.82
CA ALA A 276 2.87 5.65 10.88
C ALA A 276 2.65 5.11 9.45
N ALA A 277 3.53 4.22 8.96
CA ALA A 277 3.38 3.62 7.63
C ALA A 277 2.16 2.68 7.52
N LEU A 278 1.81 1.99 8.60
CA LEU A 278 0.61 1.14 8.70
C LEU A 278 -0.68 1.96 8.84
N ALA A 279 -0.65 3.04 9.62
CA ALA A 279 -1.82 3.86 9.96
C ALA A 279 -2.08 4.99 8.97
N ASP A 280 -1.26 5.12 7.94
CA ASP A 280 -1.41 6.16 6.94
C ASP A 280 -2.80 6.04 6.24
N PRO A 281 -3.55 7.15 6.06
CA PRO A 281 -4.89 7.12 5.49
C PRO A 281 -4.92 7.08 3.96
N TRP A 282 -3.77 7.11 3.28
CA TRP A 282 -3.70 7.17 1.82
C TRP A 282 -4.50 6.03 1.15
N PRO A 283 -5.25 6.29 0.05
CA PRO A 283 -5.30 7.52 -0.75
C PRO A 283 -6.20 8.63 -0.20
N HIS A 284 -6.80 8.43 0.96
CA HIS A 284 -7.64 9.44 1.62
C HIS A 284 -6.81 10.36 2.52
N THR A 285 -7.47 11.37 3.08
CA THR A 285 -6.88 12.30 4.05
C THR A 285 -7.25 11.95 5.50
N GLU A 286 -8.31 11.18 5.70
CA GLU A 286 -8.80 10.76 7.02
C GLU A 286 -8.62 9.26 7.20
N ALA A 287 -8.19 8.86 8.40
CA ALA A 287 -8.07 7.47 8.76
C ALA A 287 -9.44 6.79 8.88
N THR A 288 -9.45 5.46 8.79
CA THR A 288 -10.64 4.67 9.10
C THR A 288 -11.10 4.98 10.53
N HIS A 289 -12.40 5.21 10.73
CA HIS A 289 -12.99 5.56 12.03
C HIS A 289 -13.86 4.44 12.60
N GLY A 290 -14.14 4.50 13.91
CA GLY A 290 -15.02 3.54 14.61
C GLY A 290 -14.38 2.20 14.93
N VAL A 291 -13.12 2.00 14.53
CA VAL A 291 -12.31 0.84 14.90
C VAL A 291 -10.91 1.28 15.32
N ALA A 292 -10.25 0.47 16.13
CA ALA A 292 -8.85 0.60 16.49
C ALA A 292 -8.11 -0.72 16.25
N THR A 293 -6.80 -0.64 16.10
CA THR A 293 -5.96 -1.82 16.15
C THR A 293 -5.64 -2.13 17.61
N PHE A 294 -5.80 -3.38 18.02
CA PHE A 294 -5.48 -3.86 19.35
C PHE A 294 -4.45 -5.00 19.29
N VAL A 295 -3.39 -4.86 20.07
CA VAL A 295 -2.36 -5.90 20.21
C VAL A 295 -2.37 -6.41 21.66
N PRO A 296 -2.68 -7.70 21.90
CA PRO A 296 -2.85 -8.22 23.25
C PRO A 296 -1.54 -8.35 24.04
N GLY A 297 -1.61 -8.12 25.35
CA GLY A 297 -0.47 -8.24 26.27
C GLY A 297 0.44 -7.01 26.30
N ASP A 298 1.60 -7.18 26.93
CA ASP A 298 2.55 -6.08 27.14
C ASP A 298 3.17 -5.60 25.80
N PRO A 299 3.53 -4.30 25.70
CA PRO A 299 4.30 -3.79 24.57
C PRO A 299 5.72 -4.38 24.58
N PRO A 300 6.41 -4.42 23.44
CA PRO A 300 7.81 -4.80 23.37
C PRO A 300 8.68 -3.79 24.14
N THR A 301 9.81 -4.24 24.68
CA THR A 301 10.79 -3.37 25.35
C THR A 301 11.92 -2.91 24.43
N ALA A 302 12.02 -3.50 23.23
CA ALA A 302 13.05 -3.21 22.25
C ALA A 302 12.42 -3.01 20.86
N LEU A 303 13.04 -2.15 20.04
CA LEU A 303 12.53 -1.80 18.71
C LEU A 303 12.50 -3.00 17.77
N GLU A 304 13.49 -3.89 17.87
CA GLU A 304 13.60 -5.10 17.04
C GLU A 304 12.45 -6.10 17.24
N ASP A 305 11.74 -6.04 18.38
CA ASP A 305 10.64 -6.95 18.67
C ASP A 305 9.30 -6.45 18.11
N VAL A 306 9.20 -5.16 17.77
CA VAL A 306 7.97 -4.49 17.29
C VAL A 306 7.36 -5.21 16.07
N PRO A 307 8.12 -5.58 15.01
CA PRO A 307 7.56 -6.28 13.85
C PRO A 307 6.82 -7.57 14.21
N SER A 308 7.42 -8.43 15.02
CA SER A 308 6.83 -9.71 15.42
C SER A 308 5.62 -9.52 16.34
N TRP A 309 5.69 -8.53 17.23
CA TRP A 309 4.64 -8.19 18.16
C TRP A 309 3.38 -7.68 17.42
N LEU A 310 3.55 -6.84 16.40
CA LEU A 310 2.47 -6.33 15.54
C LEU A 310 1.76 -7.42 14.74
N GLY A 311 2.41 -8.55 14.46
CA GLY A 311 1.78 -9.71 13.81
C GLY A 311 0.66 -10.36 14.63
N ARG A 312 0.46 -9.95 15.89
CA ARG A 312 -0.63 -10.40 16.77
C ARG A 312 -1.81 -9.41 16.79
N ALA A 313 -1.75 -8.36 15.97
CA ALA A 313 -2.77 -7.33 15.91
C ALA A 313 -4.13 -7.89 15.47
N THR A 314 -5.18 -7.31 16.04
CA THR A 314 -6.57 -7.54 15.65
C THR A 314 -7.29 -6.20 15.53
N VAL A 315 -8.28 -6.11 14.67
CA VAL A 315 -9.14 -4.92 14.61
C VAL A 315 -10.33 -5.10 15.55
N VAL A 316 -10.61 -4.08 16.36
CA VAL A 316 -11.71 -4.07 17.32
C VAL A 316 -12.52 -2.78 17.22
N PRO A 317 -13.83 -2.78 17.52
CA PRO A 317 -14.62 -1.56 17.62
C PRO A 317 -14.04 -0.62 18.69
N GLU A 318 -14.02 0.69 18.41
CA GLU A 318 -13.52 1.65 19.40
C GLU A 318 -14.38 1.66 20.68
N GLU A 319 -15.67 1.37 20.58
CA GLU A 319 -16.59 1.30 21.71
C GLU A 319 -16.31 0.10 22.64
N GLU A 320 -15.57 -0.91 22.17
CA GLU A 320 -15.11 -2.02 23.00
C GLU A 320 -13.85 -1.65 23.81
N ILE A 321 -13.16 -0.57 23.46
CA ILE A 321 -11.89 -0.19 24.10
C ILE A 321 -12.13 0.71 25.31
N VAL A 322 -11.58 0.30 26.46
CA VAL A 322 -11.35 1.21 27.60
C VAL A 322 -9.88 1.57 27.64
N ARG A 323 -9.55 2.82 27.31
CA ARG A 323 -8.19 3.36 27.40
C ARG A 323 -7.88 3.67 28.86
N ASP A 324 -6.69 3.28 29.32
CA ASP A 324 -6.24 3.60 30.67
C ASP A 324 -5.76 5.06 30.64
N GLU A 325 -6.62 6.02 31.01
CA GLU A 325 -6.36 7.47 30.91
C GLU A 325 -5.42 8.00 32.01
N HIS A 326 -4.33 7.33 32.39
CA HIS A 326 -3.43 7.81 33.45
C HIS A 326 -1.97 7.81 33.01
#